data_AF-A0A238F377-F1
#
_entry.id   AF-A0A238F377-F1
#
_cell.length_a   1.000
_cell.length_b   1.000
_cell.length_c   1.000
_cell.angle_alpha   90.00
_cell.angle_beta   90.00
_cell.angle_gamma   90.00
#
_symmetry.space_group_name_H-M   'P 1'
#
loop_
_entity.id
_entity.type
_entity.pdbx_description
1 polymer ?
#
loop_
_entity_poly.entity_id
_entity_poly.type
_entity_poly.pdbx_seq_one_letter_code
_entity_poly.pdbx_strand_id
1 'polypeptide(L)'
;MAAFNTYFSGNPLNRLSYLRSSPAFLASALSSPKARFLLFDQLSPLLTPIQRTERHLHLLSWEDVKAHIGEPQDIFQGVDGKDQEALRRIIRKDGKVETADQDDIQYYISQPALVFLGVDERDAPASAQSLPLSKPTEESTLEFHSPYGIPFWSLDVSNNAELKEVALAQAKGLEFGELRSGMASIPAPEASIAAQGRAMTDWNTRNVYCPSCSRPVKSVWAGWKRTCIPSSAESSTCASKKGVHNYCYPRMDPVVIMGVVSPDGESILLGRQKSWPRGLYSALAGFIETGETFEEAVAREVYEEAGIEVEDVKFVANQVWPFPSSLMMGGIAKAKRGYEIRLDLDNELEDARFFTRAQVLDVIEASGPSLFTKEEIKQIDQQVQQRAPRSRSRSPGRGGRPAFRMPPATAIANTLITAWATNTWSDAQPNAQTSENGVGKL
;
A
#
# COMPACT_ATOMS: atom_id res chain seq x y z
N MET A 1 -7.38 -17.10 8.52
CA MET A 1 -6.81 -15.79 8.91
C MET A 1 -5.30 -15.92 8.93
N ALA A 2 -4.55 -14.87 8.61
CA ALA A 2 -3.09 -14.90 8.68
C ALA A 2 -2.63 -15.15 10.14
N ALA A 3 -1.53 -15.89 10.32
CA ALA A 3 -0.94 -16.13 11.64
C ALA A 3 -0.40 -14.84 12.28
N PHE A 4 -0.16 -13.79 11.48
CA PHE A 4 0.31 -12.48 11.91
C PHE A 4 -0.57 -11.37 11.30
N ASN A 5 -1.18 -10.53 12.15
CA ASN A 5 -1.82 -9.29 11.71
C ASN A 5 -0.76 -8.20 11.60
N THR A 6 -0.41 -7.82 10.36
CA THR A 6 0.47 -6.68 10.10
C THR A 6 -0.31 -5.36 10.09
N TYR A 7 0.36 -4.23 10.30
CA TYR A 7 -0.34 -2.96 10.58
C TYR A 7 -1.31 -2.50 9.49
N PHE A 8 -0.96 -2.68 8.21
CA PHE A 8 -1.83 -2.34 7.08
C PHE A 8 -2.72 -3.51 6.59
N SER A 9 -2.85 -4.57 7.40
CA SER A 9 -3.72 -5.71 7.11
C SER A 9 -5.12 -5.54 7.70
N GLY A 10 -6.04 -6.48 7.41
CA GLY A 10 -7.38 -6.48 7.98
C GLY A 10 -8.32 -5.42 7.40
N ASN A 11 -8.09 -5.01 6.15
CA ASN A 11 -8.98 -4.07 5.45
C ASN A 11 -10.42 -4.62 5.41
N PRO A 12 -11.40 -3.93 6.02
CA PRO A 12 -12.75 -4.44 6.19
C PRO A 12 -13.60 -4.32 4.92
N LEU A 13 -13.10 -3.66 3.88
CA LEU A 13 -13.86 -3.39 2.67
C LEU A 13 -13.94 -4.64 1.80
N ASN A 14 -15.17 -5.02 1.46
CA ASN A 14 -15.40 -5.89 0.32
C ASN A 14 -15.08 -5.10 -0.96
N ARG A 15 -14.08 -5.55 -1.71
CA ARG A 15 -13.53 -4.79 -2.85
C ARG A 15 -14.45 -4.75 -4.07
N LEU A 16 -15.42 -5.67 -4.16
CA LEU A 16 -16.41 -5.79 -5.25
C LEU A 16 -15.78 -5.61 -6.65
N SER A 17 -14.66 -6.28 -6.91
CA SER A 17 -13.84 -6.01 -8.11
C SER A 17 -14.58 -6.26 -9.42
N TYR A 18 -15.56 -7.17 -9.42
CA TYR A 18 -16.41 -7.50 -10.56
C TYR A 18 -17.42 -6.40 -10.93
N LEU A 19 -17.71 -5.46 -10.02
CA LEU A 19 -18.62 -4.33 -10.27
C LEU A 19 -17.90 -3.05 -10.71
N ARG A 20 -16.56 -3.04 -10.72
CA ARG A 20 -15.77 -1.85 -11.06
C ARG A 20 -16.00 -1.34 -12.48
N SER A 21 -16.51 -2.16 -13.38
CA SER A 21 -16.85 -1.76 -14.75
C SER A 21 -18.33 -1.40 -14.94
N SER A 22 -19.17 -1.48 -13.90
CA SER A 22 -20.61 -1.20 -14.00
C SER A 22 -20.90 0.29 -13.75
N PRO A 23 -21.30 1.07 -14.77
CA PRO A 23 -21.61 2.49 -14.58
C PRO A 23 -22.77 2.70 -13.60
N ALA A 24 -23.82 1.89 -13.70
CA ALA A 24 -25.02 2.01 -12.87
C ALA A 24 -24.70 1.79 -11.38
N PHE A 25 -23.97 0.72 -11.06
CA PHE A 25 -23.53 0.45 -9.70
C PHE A 25 -22.66 1.59 -9.15
N LEU A 26 -21.67 2.03 -9.92
CA LEU A 26 -20.75 3.08 -9.47
C LEU A 26 -21.47 4.41 -9.25
N ALA A 27 -22.38 4.80 -10.15
CA ALA A 27 -23.19 6.00 -9.99
C ALA A 27 -24.03 5.95 -8.72
N SER A 28 -24.64 4.79 -8.43
CA SER A 28 -25.42 4.57 -7.22
C SER A 28 -24.55 4.55 -5.95
N ALA A 29 -23.40 3.89 -5.99
CA ALA A 29 -22.46 3.82 -4.87
C ALA A 29 -21.79 5.18 -4.57
N LEU A 30 -21.57 6.01 -5.58
CA LEU A 30 -21.01 7.35 -5.43
C LEU A 30 -22.01 8.32 -4.77
N SER A 31 -23.24 8.32 -5.26
CA SER A 31 -24.31 9.21 -4.79
C SER A 31 -25.06 8.70 -3.56
N SER A 32 -24.66 7.55 -3.02
CA SER A 32 -25.26 6.99 -1.81
C SER A 32 -25.10 7.98 -0.65
N PRO A 33 -26.15 8.25 0.15
CA PRO A 33 -26.03 9.04 1.38
C PRO A 33 -25.05 8.42 2.41
N LYS A 34 -24.79 7.11 2.28
CA LYS A 34 -23.81 6.39 3.10
C LYS A 34 -22.39 6.48 2.56
N ALA A 35 -22.16 6.98 1.35
CA ALA A 35 -20.83 7.05 0.77
C ALA A 35 -19.88 7.87 1.65
N ARG A 36 -18.64 7.40 1.76
CA ARG A 36 -17.56 8.03 2.52
C ARG A 36 -16.36 8.27 1.63
N PHE A 37 -15.87 9.51 1.66
CA PHE A 37 -14.78 9.99 0.83
C PHE A 37 -13.54 10.23 1.68
N LEU A 38 -12.51 9.45 1.42
CA LEU A 38 -11.18 9.66 1.97
C LEU A 38 -10.41 10.62 1.05
N LEU A 39 -10.22 11.85 1.53
CA LEU A 39 -9.50 12.87 0.78
C LEU A 39 -7.99 12.75 0.97
N PHE A 40 -7.24 13.02 -0.09
CA PHE A 40 -5.78 13.11 -0.08
C PHE A 40 -5.30 14.45 -0.64
N ASP A 41 -4.45 15.17 0.11
CA ASP A 41 -3.66 16.31 -0.37
C ASP A 41 -2.19 15.86 -0.43
N GLN A 42 -1.62 15.80 -1.62
CA GLN A 42 -0.27 15.28 -1.87
C GLN A 42 -0.04 13.91 -1.20
N LEU A 43 -1.01 12.99 -1.35
CA LEU A 43 -1.03 11.64 -0.75
C LEU A 43 -1.13 11.59 0.78
N SER A 44 -1.30 12.73 1.45
CA SER A 44 -1.57 12.79 2.88
C SER A 44 -3.08 12.73 3.11
N PRO A 45 -3.62 11.74 3.86
CA PRO A 45 -5.05 11.69 4.16
C PRO A 45 -5.48 12.83 5.08
N LEU A 46 -6.75 13.21 5.01
CA LEU A 46 -7.37 14.10 5.98
C LEU A 46 -7.62 13.36 7.30
N LEU A 47 -7.16 13.96 8.40
CA LEU A 47 -7.11 13.32 9.70
C LEU A 47 -7.67 14.24 10.79
N THR A 48 -8.27 13.64 11.80
CA THR A 48 -8.71 14.35 13.02
C THR A 48 -7.52 14.79 13.89
N PRO A 49 -7.71 15.76 14.80
CA PRO A 49 -6.73 16.05 15.84
C PRO A 49 -6.45 14.79 16.68
N ILE A 50 -5.22 14.67 17.19
CA ILE A 50 -4.88 13.58 18.12
C ILE A 50 -5.71 13.73 19.40
N GLN A 51 -6.40 12.66 19.77
CA GLN A 51 -7.11 12.51 21.03
C GLN A 51 -6.43 11.41 21.84
N ARG A 52 -5.86 11.78 23.00
CA ARG A 52 -4.98 10.92 23.81
C ARG A 52 -3.74 10.49 23.01
N THR A 53 -3.81 9.35 22.34
CA THR A 53 -2.73 8.74 21.55
C THR A 53 -3.15 8.42 20.12
N GLU A 54 -4.44 8.56 19.81
CA GLU A 54 -5.01 8.13 18.54
C GLU A 54 -5.54 9.31 17.74
N ARG A 55 -5.55 9.15 16.43
CA ARG A 55 -6.24 10.03 15.48
C ARG A 55 -6.90 9.14 14.42
N HIS A 56 -7.97 9.66 13.83
CA HIS A 56 -8.79 8.91 12.89
C HIS A 56 -8.79 9.57 11.52
N LEU A 57 -9.12 8.81 10.49
CA LEU A 57 -9.45 9.36 9.18
C LEU A 57 -10.70 10.23 9.30
N HIS A 58 -10.65 11.44 8.76
CA HIS A 58 -11.84 12.26 8.59
C HIS A 58 -12.40 12.02 7.20
N LEU A 59 -13.63 11.52 7.13
CA LEU A 59 -14.29 11.12 5.89
C LEU A 59 -15.41 12.09 5.58
N LEU A 60 -15.45 12.56 4.34
CA LEU A 60 -16.53 13.41 3.86
C LEU A 60 -17.71 12.57 3.36
N SER A 61 -18.89 13.18 3.33
CA SER A 61 -20.09 12.61 2.72
C SER A 61 -20.20 13.01 1.24
N TRP A 62 -21.14 12.39 0.51
CA TRP A 62 -21.45 12.80 -0.87
C TRP A 62 -21.88 14.28 -0.96
N GLU A 63 -22.64 14.77 0.02
CA GLU A 63 -23.11 16.16 0.04
C GLU A 63 -21.96 17.17 0.11
N ASP A 64 -20.86 16.81 0.77
CA ASP A 64 -19.68 17.68 0.90
C ASP A 64 -18.84 17.74 -0.39
N VAL A 65 -18.89 16.71 -1.24
CA VAL A 65 -17.99 16.58 -2.41
C VAL A 65 -18.70 16.72 -3.75
N LYS A 66 -20.03 16.60 -3.81
CA LYS A 66 -20.80 16.51 -5.07
C LYS A 66 -20.55 17.70 -6.02
N ALA A 67 -20.38 18.90 -5.48
CA ALA A 67 -20.12 20.12 -6.25
C ALA A 67 -18.77 20.09 -6.99
N HIS A 68 -17.84 19.22 -6.58
CA HIS A 68 -16.47 19.14 -7.12
C HIS A 68 -16.21 17.90 -7.97
N ILE A 69 -17.07 16.89 -7.92
CA ILE A 69 -16.92 15.64 -8.68
C ILE A 69 -17.71 15.67 -9.99
N GLY A 70 -18.89 16.29 -9.99
CA GLY A 70 -19.82 16.29 -11.12
C GLY A 70 -20.88 15.18 -11.03
N GLU A 71 -21.74 15.11 -12.03
CA GLU A 71 -22.91 14.22 -12.02
C GLU A 71 -22.51 12.74 -12.14
N PRO A 72 -22.96 11.86 -11.22
CA PRO A 72 -22.57 10.45 -11.20
C PRO A 72 -22.83 9.71 -12.52
N GLN A 73 -23.88 10.08 -13.25
CA GLN A 73 -24.25 9.46 -14.52
C GLN A 73 -23.26 9.80 -15.64
N ASP A 74 -22.58 10.94 -15.53
CA ASP A 74 -21.69 11.45 -16.56
C ASP A 74 -20.24 11.04 -16.35
N ILE A 75 -19.76 11.02 -15.10
CA ILE A 75 -18.35 10.76 -14.81
C ILE A 75 -17.94 9.30 -15.09
N PHE A 76 -18.89 8.35 -15.08
CA PHE A 76 -18.64 6.93 -15.34
C PHE A 76 -18.89 6.52 -16.80
N GLN A 77 -19.10 7.47 -17.71
CA GLN A 77 -19.17 7.17 -19.13
C GLN A 77 -17.84 6.56 -19.65
N GLY A 78 -17.93 5.37 -20.25
CA GLY A 78 -16.77 4.62 -20.74
C GLY A 78 -15.92 3.97 -19.63
N VAL A 79 -16.43 3.88 -18.40
CA VAL A 79 -15.71 3.28 -17.25
C VAL A 79 -15.39 1.80 -17.44
N ASP A 80 -16.02 1.11 -18.39
CA ASP A 80 -15.69 -0.28 -18.72
C ASP A 80 -14.40 -0.42 -19.56
N GLY A 81 -13.94 0.69 -20.16
CA GLY A 81 -12.78 0.78 -21.04
C GLY A 81 -12.98 0.21 -22.45
N LYS A 82 -14.21 -0.14 -22.86
CA LYS A 82 -14.51 -0.80 -24.14
C LYS A 82 -15.08 0.16 -25.18
N ASP A 83 -15.95 1.08 -24.78
CA ASP A 83 -16.56 2.05 -25.68
C ASP A 83 -15.55 3.16 -26.05
N GLN A 84 -15.10 3.16 -27.30
CA GLN A 84 -14.08 4.11 -27.77
C GLN A 84 -14.62 5.55 -27.88
N GLU A 85 -15.91 5.73 -28.12
CA GLU A 85 -16.53 7.05 -28.18
C GLU A 85 -16.69 7.60 -26.76
N ALA A 86 -17.23 6.80 -25.84
CA ALA A 86 -17.39 7.21 -24.44
C ALA A 86 -16.05 7.47 -23.73
N LEU A 87 -14.98 6.79 -24.13
CA LEU A 87 -13.62 7.09 -23.66
C LEU A 87 -13.13 8.49 -24.07
N ARG A 88 -13.64 9.02 -25.18
CA ARG A 88 -13.33 10.37 -25.67
C ARG A 88 -14.26 11.44 -25.12
N ARG A 89 -15.29 11.09 -24.35
CA ARG A 89 -16.19 12.08 -23.76
C ARG A 89 -15.55 12.79 -22.58
N ILE A 90 -15.74 14.11 -22.57
CA ILE A 90 -15.25 15.05 -21.56
C ILE A 90 -16.41 15.88 -21.03
N ILE A 91 -16.29 16.34 -19.78
CA ILE A 91 -17.27 17.17 -19.11
C ILE A 91 -16.68 18.57 -18.99
N ARG A 92 -17.26 19.55 -19.68
CA ARG A 92 -16.82 20.95 -19.62
C ARG A 92 -17.21 21.57 -18.27
N LYS A 93 -16.61 22.71 -17.93
CA LYS A 93 -16.91 23.44 -16.68
C LYS A 93 -18.38 23.87 -16.56
N ASP A 94 -19.07 24.05 -17.69
CA ASP A 94 -20.51 24.35 -17.74
C ASP A 94 -21.41 23.10 -17.65
N GLY A 95 -20.82 21.93 -17.41
CA GLY A 95 -21.50 20.65 -17.27
C GLY A 95 -21.83 19.94 -18.60
N LYS A 96 -21.51 20.54 -19.76
CA LYS A 96 -21.79 19.90 -21.05
C LYS A 96 -20.85 18.74 -21.33
N VAL A 97 -21.42 17.64 -21.83
CA VAL A 97 -20.68 16.48 -22.29
C VAL A 97 -20.39 16.62 -23.78
N GLU A 98 -19.12 16.57 -24.15
CA GLU A 98 -18.64 16.71 -25.52
C GLU A 98 -17.62 15.62 -25.87
N THR A 99 -17.35 15.42 -27.15
CA THR A 99 -16.29 14.52 -27.61
C THR A 99 -14.98 15.29 -27.75
N ALA A 100 -13.94 14.82 -27.08
CA ALA A 100 -12.62 15.43 -27.10
C ALA A 100 -12.00 15.50 -28.50
N ASP A 101 -11.41 16.66 -28.79
CA ASP A 101 -10.52 16.88 -29.92
C ASP A 101 -9.03 16.74 -29.52
N GLN A 102 -8.11 17.22 -30.36
CA GLN A 102 -6.67 17.09 -30.12
C GLN A 102 -6.14 18.04 -29.03
N ASP A 103 -6.85 19.14 -28.74
CA ASP A 103 -6.43 20.15 -27.77
C ASP A 103 -6.88 19.79 -26.33
N ASP A 104 -7.86 18.88 -26.20
CA ASP A 104 -8.44 18.43 -24.94
C ASP A 104 -7.54 17.47 -24.12
N ILE A 105 -6.29 17.26 -24.53
CA ILE A 105 -5.31 16.42 -23.80
C ILE A 105 -5.20 16.79 -22.32
N GLN A 106 -5.21 18.09 -22.02
CA GLN A 106 -5.07 18.59 -20.65
C GLN A 106 -6.25 18.22 -19.74
N TYR A 107 -7.44 18.01 -20.30
CA TYR A 107 -8.60 17.56 -19.52
C TYR A 107 -8.31 16.23 -18.84
N TYR A 108 -7.82 15.25 -19.60
CA TYR A 108 -7.57 13.88 -19.10
C TYR A 108 -6.43 13.80 -18.09
N ILE A 109 -5.43 14.67 -18.23
CA ILE A 109 -4.27 14.73 -17.33
C ILE A 109 -4.64 15.42 -16.01
N SER A 110 -5.54 16.41 -16.05
CA SER A 110 -5.94 17.22 -14.89
C SER A 110 -7.11 16.63 -14.10
N GLN A 111 -7.71 15.51 -14.53
CA GLN A 111 -8.78 14.88 -13.78
C GLN A 111 -8.27 14.43 -12.40
N PRO A 112 -8.98 14.77 -11.30
CA PRO A 112 -8.64 14.27 -9.99
C PRO A 112 -8.75 12.74 -9.96
N ALA A 113 -7.88 12.09 -9.19
CA ALA A 113 -7.97 10.66 -8.98
C ALA A 113 -9.15 10.34 -8.06
N LEU A 114 -10.26 9.85 -8.64
CA LEU A 114 -11.41 9.27 -7.94
C LEU A 114 -11.36 7.75 -8.05
N VAL A 115 -11.25 7.05 -6.92
CA VAL A 115 -11.10 5.59 -6.88
C VAL A 115 -12.13 4.96 -5.97
N PHE A 116 -12.83 3.94 -6.45
CA PHE A 116 -13.69 3.12 -5.61
C PHE A 116 -12.84 2.10 -4.82
N LEU A 117 -12.90 2.14 -3.49
CA LEU A 117 -12.09 1.28 -2.63
C LEU A 117 -12.81 -0.03 -2.29
N GLY A 118 -14.13 0.02 -2.16
CA GLY A 118 -14.99 -1.11 -1.80
C GLY A 118 -16.18 -0.66 -0.94
N VAL A 119 -16.85 -1.62 -0.33
CA VAL A 119 -17.98 -1.39 0.59
C VAL A 119 -17.67 -2.02 1.94
N ASP A 120 -17.86 -1.27 3.02
CA ASP A 120 -17.89 -1.85 4.37
C ASP A 120 -19.27 -2.44 4.64
N GLU A 121 -19.35 -3.76 4.75
CA GLU A 121 -20.59 -4.51 4.88
C GLU A 121 -20.79 -5.10 6.29
N ARG A 122 -19.93 -4.75 7.26
CA ARG A 122 -19.99 -5.32 8.62
C ARG A 122 -21.31 -5.05 9.32
N ASP A 123 -21.89 -3.87 9.09
CA ASP A 123 -23.20 -3.48 9.63
C ASP A 123 -24.36 -3.77 8.66
N ALA A 124 -24.10 -4.35 7.49
CA ALA A 124 -25.14 -4.74 6.55
C ALA A 124 -25.86 -6.01 7.05
N PRO A 125 -27.20 -6.10 6.94
CA PRO A 125 -27.91 -7.32 7.30
C PRO A 125 -27.42 -8.48 6.42
N ALA A 126 -27.38 -9.70 6.97
CA ALA A 126 -26.82 -10.87 6.28
C ALA A 126 -27.45 -11.13 4.89
N SER A 127 -28.74 -10.82 4.74
CA SER A 127 -29.48 -10.91 3.46
C SER A 127 -29.02 -9.92 2.39
N ALA A 128 -28.22 -8.94 2.77
CA ALA A 128 -27.79 -7.82 1.95
C ALA A 128 -26.27 -7.66 1.86
N GLN A 129 -25.51 -8.49 2.58
CA GLN A 129 -24.08 -8.61 2.38
C GLN A 129 -23.84 -9.20 0.99
N SER A 130 -22.95 -8.59 0.23
CA SER A 130 -22.58 -9.08 -1.08
C SER A 130 -22.02 -10.49 -0.95
N LEU A 131 -22.75 -11.47 -1.50
CA LEU A 131 -22.37 -12.89 -1.46
C LEU A 131 -20.93 -13.09 -1.96
N PRO A 132 -20.13 -13.96 -1.33
CA PRO A 132 -18.96 -14.49 -2.01
C PRO A 132 -19.42 -15.51 -3.06
N LEU A 133 -18.96 -15.36 -4.31
CA LEU A 133 -18.77 -16.43 -5.31
C LEU A 133 -19.83 -16.79 -6.37
N SER A 134 -20.83 -15.98 -6.68
CA SER A 134 -21.54 -16.16 -7.96
C SER A 134 -21.98 -14.84 -8.57
N LYS A 135 -22.02 -14.79 -9.91
CA LYS A 135 -22.56 -13.65 -10.66
C LYS A 135 -23.89 -13.21 -10.02
N PRO A 136 -24.16 -11.91 -9.92
CA PRO A 136 -25.45 -11.43 -9.44
C PRO A 136 -26.57 -12.22 -10.13
N THR A 137 -27.40 -12.90 -9.35
CA THR A 137 -28.65 -13.49 -9.83
C THR A 137 -29.59 -12.35 -10.25
N GLU A 138 -30.65 -12.62 -11.02
CA GLU A 138 -31.65 -11.59 -11.37
C GLU A 138 -32.33 -10.94 -10.13
N GLU A 139 -32.20 -11.57 -8.95
CA GLU A 139 -32.64 -11.03 -7.65
C GLU A 139 -31.56 -10.21 -6.93
N SER A 140 -30.33 -10.15 -7.44
CA SER A 140 -29.26 -9.34 -6.87
C SER A 140 -29.49 -7.86 -7.15
N THR A 141 -29.80 -7.14 -6.09
CA THR A 141 -30.03 -5.68 -6.14
C THR A 141 -28.75 -4.86 -6.37
N LEU A 142 -27.56 -5.50 -6.35
CA LEU A 142 -26.28 -4.79 -6.36
C LEU A 142 -25.94 -4.09 -7.69
N GLU A 143 -26.43 -4.56 -8.84
CA GLU A 143 -26.14 -3.89 -10.12
C GLU A 143 -27.00 -2.64 -10.36
N PHE A 144 -28.15 -2.54 -9.67
CA PHE A 144 -29.17 -1.52 -9.94
C PHE A 144 -29.57 -0.68 -8.72
N HIS A 145 -29.08 -1.01 -7.52
CA HIS A 145 -29.37 -0.28 -6.29
C HIS A 145 -28.09 -0.01 -5.48
N SER A 146 -28.17 1.02 -4.62
CA SER A 146 -27.07 1.36 -3.71
C SER A 146 -26.72 0.14 -2.87
N PRO A 147 -25.42 -0.15 -2.66
CA PRO A 147 -25.04 -1.20 -1.73
C PRO A 147 -25.61 -0.90 -0.34
N TYR A 148 -25.95 -1.95 0.40
CA TYR A 148 -26.50 -1.81 1.75
C TYR A 148 -25.47 -1.31 2.76
N GLY A 149 -24.19 -1.66 2.54
CA GLY A 149 -23.06 -1.19 3.33
C GLY A 149 -22.66 0.27 3.04
N ILE A 150 -21.45 0.63 3.45
CA ILE A 150 -20.88 1.97 3.32
C ILE A 150 -19.89 1.97 2.14
N PRO A 151 -20.18 2.61 1.00
CA PRO A 151 -19.21 2.78 -0.08
C PRO A 151 -18.05 3.66 0.36
N PHE A 152 -16.82 3.20 0.11
CA PHE A 152 -15.61 3.99 0.33
C PHE A 152 -14.97 4.41 -0.99
N TRP A 153 -14.62 5.68 -1.07
CA TRP A 153 -13.94 6.30 -2.20
C TRP A 153 -12.66 6.99 -1.74
N SER A 154 -11.59 6.96 -2.54
CA SER A 154 -10.50 7.94 -2.39
C SER A 154 -10.63 9.04 -3.43
N LEU A 155 -10.28 10.26 -3.03
CA LEU A 155 -10.31 11.44 -3.88
C LEU A 155 -9.05 12.28 -3.68
N ASP A 156 -8.31 12.53 -4.76
CA ASP A 156 -7.22 13.49 -4.78
C ASP A 156 -7.75 14.93 -4.83
N VAL A 157 -7.35 15.74 -3.86
CA VAL A 157 -7.71 17.16 -3.76
C VAL A 157 -6.49 18.07 -3.82
N SER A 158 -5.32 17.55 -4.22
CA SER A 158 -4.06 18.28 -4.28
C SER A 158 -4.17 19.61 -5.04
N ASN A 159 -4.89 19.57 -6.17
CA ASN A 159 -5.11 20.72 -7.05
C ASN A 159 -6.49 21.37 -6.89
N ASN A 160 -7.25 21.05 -5.83
CA ASN A 160 -8.57 21.62 -5.56
C ASN A 160 -8.56 22.40 -4.23
N ALA A 161 -8.21 23.68 -4.29
CA ALA A 161 -8.12 24.54 -3.11
C ALA A 161 -9.46 24.72 -2.39
N GLU A 162 -10.55 24.87 -3.14
CA GLU A 162 -11.89 25.07 -2.59
C GLU A 162 -12.36 23.85 -1.79
N LEU A 163 -12.23 22.64 -2.34
CA LEU A 163 -12.60 21.43 -1.61
C LEU A 163 -11.69 21.19 -0.39
N LYS A 164 -10.42 21.60 -0.44
CA LYS A 164 -9.54 21.57 0.73
C LYS A 164 -10.05 22.50 1.84
N GLU A 165 -10.49 23.70 1.51
CA GLU A 165 -11.08 24.63 2.48
C GLU A 165 -12.38 24.07 3.07
N VAL A 166 -13.28 23.55 2.24
CA VAL A 166 -14.51 22.88 2.68
C VAL A 166 -14.19 21.75 3.65
N ALA A 167 -13.22 20.90 3.31
CA ALA A 167 -12.83 19.76 4.13
C ALA A 167 -12.24 20.18 5.49
N LEU A 168 -11.36 21.19 5.51
CA LEU A 168 -10.74 21.69 6.74
C LEU A 168 -11.73 22.47 7.62
N ALA A 169 -12.80 23.04 7.03
CA ALA A 169 -13.84 23.75 7.77
C ALA A 169 -14.85 22.82 8.47
N GLN A 170 -14.89 21.52 8.14
CA GLN A 170 -15.82 20.55 8.75
C GLN A 170 -15.67 20.45 10.27
N ALA A 171 -14.43 20.55 10.78
CA ALA A 171 -14.17 20.53 12.22
C ALA A 171 -12.87 21.24 12.58
N LYS A 172 -12.78 21.73 13.82
CA LYS A 172 -11.57 22.40 14.31
C LYS A 172 -10.39 21.41 14.42
N GLY A 173 -9.26 21.78 13.82
CA GLY A 173 -7.99 21.07 13.95
C GLY A 173 -7.83 19.86 13.03
N LEU A 174 -8.69 19.71 12.02
CA LEU A 174 -8.43 18.80 10.91
C LEU A 174 -7.15 19.22 10.18
N GLU A 175 -6.37 18.23 9.74
CA GLU A 175 -5.19 18.46 8.92
C GLU A 175 -4.97 17.32 7.95
N PHE A 176 -4.32 17.61 6.81
CA PHE A 176 -3.75 16.57 5.96
C PHE A 176 -2.40 16.14 6.54
N GLY A 177 -2.33 14.89 7.02
CA GLY A 177 -1.14 14.37 7.70
C GLY A 177 -0.52 13.19 6.96
N GLU A 178 0.81 13.13 6.93
CA GLU A 178 1.54 12.09 6.21
C GLU A 178 1.33 10.71 6.88
N LEU A 179 0.93 9.71 6.08
CA LEU A 179 0.46 8.40 6.57
C LEU A 179 1.54 7.61 7.30
N ARG A 180 2.81 7.66 6.87
CA ARG A 180 3.91 6.93 7.53
C ARG A 180 4.17 7.48 8.93
N SER A 181 4.20 8.80 9.08
CA SER A 181 4.31 9.47 10.37
C SER A 181 3.10 9.25 11.28
N GLY A 182 1.93 9.00 10.69
CA GLY A 182 0.69 8.69 11.39
C GLY A 182 0.55 7.23 11.84
N MET A 183 1.42 6.32 11.40
CA MET A 183 1.28 4.86 11.63
C MET A 183 1.14 4.47 13.10
N ALA A 184 1.69 5.26 14.02
CA ALA A 184 1.59 4.93 15.45
C ALA A 184 0.32 5.46 16.14
N SER A 185 -0.49 6.24 15.41
CA SER A 185 -1.67 6.95 15.95
C SER A 185 -2.97 6.60 15.22
N ILE A 186 -2.90 6.04 14.02
CA ILE A 186 -4.09 5.63 13.26
C ILE A 186 -4.39 4.15 13.56
N PRO A 187 -5.63 3.77 13.91
CA PRO A 187 -6.00 2.38 14.09
C PRO A 187 -5.76 1.52 12.84
N ALA A 188 -5.29 0.28 13.00
CA ALA A 188 -4.91 -0.59 11.89
C ALA A 188 -6.00 -0.79 10.80
N PRO A 189 -7.30 -1.00 11.13
CA PRO A 189 -8.34 -1.11 10.12
C PRO A 189 -8.48 0.16 9.26
N GLU A 190 -8.43 1.34 9.87
CA GLU A 190 -8.45 2.62 9.13
C GLU A 190 -7.17 2.81 8.31
N ALA A 191 -6.01 2.52 8.90
CA ALA A 191 -4.72 2.62 8.22
C ALA A 191 -4.68 1.72 6.97
N SER A 192 -5.28 0.53 7.01
CA SER A 192 -5.37 -0.38 5.86
C SER A 192 -6.25 0.15 4.72
N ILE A 193 -7.31 0.92 5.03
CA ILE A 193 -8.13 1.63 4.03
C ILE A 193 -7.32 2.79 3.45
N ALA A 194 -6.65 3.57 4.30
CA ALA A 194 -5.79 4.67 3.88
C ALA A 194 -4.62 4.19 3.01
N ALA A 195 -4.02 3.05 3.31
CA ALA A 195 -2.98 2.43 2.51
C ALA A 195 -3.47 2.09 1.10
N GLN A 196 -4.66 1.49 0.98
CA GLN A 196 -5.30 1.20 -0.30
C GLN A 196 -5.59 2.49 -1.07
N GLY A 197 -6.22 3.47 -0.43
CA GLY A 197 -6.54 4.77 -1.04
C GLY A 197 -5.30 5.49 -1.53
N ARG A 198 -4.26 5.59 -0.68
CA ARG A 198 -2.99 6.24 -0.99
C ARG A 198 -2.31 5.61 -2.20
N ALA A 199 -2.14 4.29 -2.21
CA ALA A 199 -1.46 3.58 -3.30
C ALA A 199 -2.20 3.74 -4.63
N MET A 200 -3.54 3.68 -4.60
CA MET A 200 -4.37 3.83 -5.79
C MET A 200 -4.41 5.28 -6.30
N THR A 201 -4.48 6.25 -5.40
CA THR A 201 -4.39 7.67 -5.74
C THR A 201 -3.01 8.01 -6.32
N ASP A 202 -1.93 7.51 -5.73
CA ASP A 202 -0.56 7.67 -6.23
C ASP A 202 -0.39 7.07 -7.63
N TRP A 203 -0.87 5.84 -7.84
CA TRP A 203 -0.81 5.21 -9.16
C TRP A 203 -1.59 5.99 -10.21
N ASN A 204 -2.82 6.43 -9.90
CA ASN A 204 -3.61 7.22 -10.83
C ASN A 204 -2.92 8.55 -11.15
N THR A 205 -2.45 9.31 -10.17
CA THR A 205 -1.82 10.63 -10.40
C THR A 205 -0.50 10.54 -11.18
N ARG A 206 0.29 9.47 -11.04
CA ARG A 206 1.56 9.30 -11.78
C ARG A 206 1.41 8.71 -13.18
N ASN A 207 0.40 7.87 -13.42
CA ASN A 207 0.26 7.10 -14.66
C ASN A 207 -0.79 7.73 -15.59
N VAL A 208 -0.55 8.96 -16.03
CA VAL A 208 -1.47 9.76 -16.88
C VAL A 208 -1.17 9.66 -18.38
N TYR A 209 -0.07 9.00 -18.76
CA TYR A 209 0.30 8.71 -20.15
C TYR A 209 0.43 7.21 -20.40
N CYS A 210 0.12 6.77 -21.62
CA CYS A 210 0.20 5.38 -22.06
C CYS A 210 1.66 5.00 -22.31
N PRO A 211 2.22 3.99 -21.62
CA PRO A 211 3.62 3.59 -21.83
C PRO A 211 3.93 3.08 -23.24
N SER A 212 2.92 2.61 -23.98
CA SER A 212 3.09 2.08 -25.34
C SER A 212 3.15 3.15 -26.42
N CYS A 213 2.55 4.33 -26.22
CA CYS A 213 2.42 5.34 -27.28
C CYS A 213 2.43 6.80 -26.80
N SER A 214 2.66 7.04 -25.51
CA SER A 214 2.76 8.35 -24.86
C SER A 214 1.53 9.26 -24.95
N ARG A 215 0.39 8.78 -25.45
CA ARG A 215 -0.89 9.50 -25.40
C ARG A 215 -1.49 9.49 -23.99
N PRO A 216 -2.36 10.46 -23.65
CA PRO A 216 -3.09 10.43 -22.38
C PRO A 216 -3.91 9.16 -22.20
N VAL A 217 -4.06 8.74 -20.96
CA VAL A 217 -4.93 7.62 -20.56
C VAL A 217 -6.11 8.12 -19.74
N LYS A 218 -7.26 7.47 -19.90
CA LYS A 218 -8.43 7.65 -19.02
C LYS A 218 -8.36 6.62 -17.89
N SER A 219 -8.73 7.04 -16.68
CA SER A 219 -8.99 6.07 -15.59
C SER A 219 -10.30 5.35 -15.87
N VAL A 220 -10.28 4.04 -15.80
CA VAL A 220 -11.44 3.17 -15.97
C VAL A 220 -11.45 2.15 -14.85
N TRP A 221 -12.51 1.34 -14.77
CA TRP A 221 -12.74 0.39 -13.69
C TRP A 221 -12.70 1.07 -12.31
N ALA A 222 -13.32 2.25 -12.20
CA ALA A 222 -13.35 3.08 -11.00
C ALA A 222 -11.96 3.31 -10.36
N GLY A 223 -10.97 3.61 -11.18
CA GLY A 223 -9.60 3.88 -10.72
C GLY A 223 -8.65 2.68 -10.75
N TRP A 224 -9.10 1.49 -11.16
CA TRP A 224 -8.31 0.24 -11.13
C TRP A 224 -7.73 -0.20 -12.47
N LYS A 225 -7.91 0.60 -13.52
CA LYS A 225 -7.30 0.36 -14.83
C LYS A 225 -7.07 1.68 -15.56
N ARG A 226 -5.95 1.81 -16.27
CA ARG A 226 -5.68 2.90 -17.21
C ARG A 226 -5.90 2.41 -18.63
N THR A 227 -6.64 3.17 -19.42
CA THR A 227 -6.89 2.85 -20.83
C THR A 227 -6.45 4.01 -21.72
N CYS A 228 -5.64 3.71 -22.73
CA CYS A 228 -5.22 4.68 -23.74
C CYS A 228 -6.44 5.31 -24.41
N ILE A 229 -6.45 6.62 -24.58
CA ILE A 229 -7.53 7.32 -25.27
C ILE A 229 -7.35 7.14 -26.79
N PRO A 230 -8.40 6.77 -27.55
CA PRO A 230 -8.32 6.62 -29.00
C PRO A 230 -7.95 7.93 -29.67
N SER A 231 -7.16 7.87 -30.75
CA SER A 231 -6.90 9.04 -31.58
C SER A 231 -8.07 9.20 -32.54
N SER A 232 -8.33 10.43 -32.97
CA SER A 232 -9.20 10.71 -34.12
C SER A 232 -8.61 10.18 -35.44
N ALA A 233 -7.30 9.93 -35.50
CA ALA A 233 -6.65 9.37 -36.69
C ALA A 233 -6.85 7.85 -36.78
N GLU A 234 -7.46 7.40 -37.89
CA GLU A 234 -7.81 6.01 -38.20
C GLU A 234 -6.63 5.01 -38.13
N SER A 235 -5.38 5.49 -38.19
CA SER A 235 -4.16 4.65 -38.21
C SER A 235 -3.52 4.36 -36.84
N SER A 236 -3.98 4.97 -35.73
CA SER A 236 -3.26 4.85 -34.45
C SER A 236 -3.50 3.50 -33.74
N THR A 237 -2.77 2.47 -34.13
CA THR A 237 -2.80 1.18 -33.42
C THR A 237 -1.91 1.25 -32.17
N CYS A 238 -2.52 1.42 -30.99
CA CYS A 238 -1.77 1.32 -29.73
C CYS A 238 -1.69 -0.14 -29.30
N ALA A 239 -0.49 -0.64 -28.98
CA ALA A 239 -0.33 -2.02 -28.51
C ALA A 239 -1.17 -2.27 -27.25
N SER A 240 -1.29 -1.27 -26.36
CA SER A 240 -2.11 -1.35 -25.13
C SER A 240 -3.58 -1.70 -25.34
N LYS A 241 -4.10 -1.58 -26.56
CA LYS A 241 -5.48 -1.90 -26.93
C LYS A 241 -5.65 -3.37 -27.35
N LYS A 242 -4.57 -4.13 -27.51
CA LYS A 242 -4.58 -5.52 -27.98
C LYS A 242 -4.15 -6.46 -26.87
N GLY A 243 -5.12 -7.13 -26.26
CA GLY A 243 -4.85 -8.07 -25.16
C GLY A 243 -4.70 -7.37 -23.81
N VAL A 244 -4.04 -8.06 -22.87
CA VAL A 244 -3.88 -7.62 -21.48
C VAL A 244 -2.43 -7.22 -21.25
N HIS A 245 -2.22 -6.00 -20.76
CA HIS A 245 -0.89 -5.48 -20.46
C HIS A 245 -0.82 -5.01 -19.01
N ASN A 246 0.21 -5.42 -18.28
CA ASN A 246 0.43 -5.12 -16.86
C ASN A 246 0.41 -3.61 -16.55
N TYR A 247 1.00 -2.78 -17.42
CA TYR A 247 1.07 -1.33 -17.23
C TYR A 247 -0.29 -0.62 -17.28
N CYS A 248 -1.35 -1.32 -17.72
CA CYS A 248 -2.72 -0.81 -17.64
C CYS A 248 -3.33 -1.00 -16.24
N TYR A 249 -2.66 -1.71 -15.32
CA TYR A 249 -3.17 -2.06 -13.99
C TYR A 249 -2.26 -1.50 -12.88
N PRO A 250 -2.78 -1.34 -11.65
CA PRO A 250 -2.00 -0.87 -10.50
C PRO A 250 -0.77 -1.74 -10.26
N ARG A 251 0.36 -1.08 -10.04
CA ARG A 251 1.65 -1.72 -9.75
C ARG A 251 1.77 -2.04 -8.25
N MET A 252 2.31 -3.20 -7.95
CA MET A 252 2.70 -3.61 -6.60
C MET A 252 4.06 -4.26 -6.70
N ASP A 253 5.07 -3.63 -6.12
CA ASP A 253 6.46 -4.08 -6.20
C ASP A 253 6.76 -5.05 -5.04
N PRO A 254 7.06 -6.33 -5.31
CA PRO A 254 7.43 -7.28 -4.26
C PRO A 254 8.82 -6.96 -3.69
N VAL A 255 8.93 -6.96 -2.37
CA VAL A 255 10.16 -6.65 -1.62
C VAL A 255 10.36 -7.74 -0.57
N VAL A 256 11.50 -8.43 -0.58
CA VAL A 256 11.84 -9.35 0.52
C VAL A 256 12.28 -8.55 1.73
N ILE A 257 11.94 -9.02 2.93
CA ILE A 257 12.50 -8.54 4.18
C ILE A 257 12.73 -9.71 5.11
N MET A 258 13.95 -9.87 5.60
CA MET A 258 14.38 -11.14 6.18
C MET A 258 15.23 -10.99 7.44
N GLY A 259 14.88 -11.79 8.44
CA GLY A 259 15.73 -12.06 9.59
C GLY A 259 16.67 -13.22 9.28
N VAL A 260 17.99 -12.99 9.32
CA VAL A 260 18.98 -14.06 9.12
C VAL A 260 19.45 -14.57 10.48
N VAL A 261 19.10 -15.81 10.82
CA VAL A 261 19.49 -16.43 12.09
C VAL A 261 20.85 -17.09 11.99
N SER A 262 21.63 -17.04 13.07
CA SER A 262 22.92 -17.73 13.14
C SER A 262 22.77 -19.25 13.02
N PRO A 263 23.83 -20.00 12.64
CA PRO A 263 23.76 -21.45 12.47
C PRO A 263 23.27 -22.21 13.72
N ASP A 264 23.50 -21.67 14.91
CA ASP A 264 23.05 -22.19 16.21
C ASP A 264 21.64 -21.71 16.62
N GLY A 265 21.06 -20.73 15.91
CA GLY A 265 19.72 -20.19 16.18
C GLY A 265 19.63 -19.18 17.34
N GLU A 266 20.76 -18.80 17.93
CA GLU A 266 20.80 -17.97 19.17
C GLU A 266 20.94 -16.46 18.90
N SER A 267 21.21 -16.08 17.66
CA SER A 267 21.33 -14.67 17.25
C SER A 267 20.71 -14.40 15.89
N ILE A 268 20.38 -13.13 15.64
CA ILE A 268 19.80 -12.65 14.39
C ILE A 268 20.63 -11.50 13.83
N LEU A 269 20.94 -11.54 12.54
CA LEU A 269 21.62 -10.47 11.81
C LEU A 269 20.64 -9.32 11.61
N LEU A 270 21.07 -8.12 12.00
CA LEU A 270 20.38 -6.89 11.66
C LEU A 270 21.38 -5.90 11.05
N GLY A 271 20.92 -5.18 10.04
CA GLY A 271 21.66 -4.14 9.34
C GLY A 271 21.18 -2.75 9.70
N ARG A 272 22.01 -1.76 9.39
CA ARG A 272 21.60 -0.37 9.38
C ARG A 272 22.30 0.40 8.29
N GLN A 273 21.63 1.45 7.82
CA GLN A 273 22.22 2.39 6.88
C GLN A 273 22.77 3.62 7.60
N LYS A 274 23.58 4.38 6.87
CA LYS A 274 24.26 5.59 7.35
C LYS A 274 23.32 6.74 7.65
N SER A 275 22.25 6.89 6.87
CA SER A 275 21.24 7.96 7.01
C SER A 275 20.33 7.75 8.23
N TRP A 276 20.23 6.51 8.72
CA TRP A 276 19.27 6.16 9.76
C TRP A 276 19.69 6.71 11.13
N PRO A 277 18.70 6.99 12.00
CA PRO A 277 18.95 7.41 13.37
C PRO A 277 19.92 6.47 14.07
N ARG A 278 20.92 7.02 14.78
CA ARG A 278 21.97 6.19 15.40
C ARG A 278 21.38 5.12 16.30
N GLY A 279 21.92 3.91 16.15
CA GLY A 279 21.52 2.74 16.93
C GLY A 279 20.24 2.06 16.45
N LEU A 280 19.54 2.56 15.42
CA LEU A 280 18.46 1.83 14.77
C LEU A 280 19.03 0.74 13.87
N TYR A 281 18.61 -0.52 14.09
CA TYR A 281 18.93 -1.66 13.23
C TYR A 281 17.63 -2.35 12.82
N SER A 282 17.58 -2.88 11.60
CA SER A 282 16.43 -3.57 11.03
C SER A 282 16.85 -4.88 10.35
N ALA A 283 15.87 -5.73 10.05
CA ALA A 283 16.03 -6.79 9.06
C ALA A 283 16.51 -6.21 7.71
N LEU A 284 17.27 -7.01 6.95
CA LEU A 284 17.70 -6.69 5.59
C LEU A 284 16.50 -6.78 4.63
N ALA A 285 16.50 -6.00 3.56
CA ALA A 285 15.38 -5.96 2.64
C ALA A 285 15.77 -5.42 1.26
N GLY A 286 15.20 -6.01 0.21
CA GLY A 286 15.40 -5.53 -1.16
C GLY A 286 14.35 -6.04 -2.13
N PHE A 287 14.36 -5.52 -3.35
CA PHE A 287 13.35 -5.84 -4.35
C PHE A 287 13.56 -7.27 -4.89
N ILE A 288 12.46 -7.97 -5.19
CA ILE A 288 12.55 -9.21 -5.97
C ILE A 288 12.78 -8.83 -7.44
N GLU A 289 13.81 -9.39 -8.06
CA GLU A 289 14.09 -9.17 -9.48
C GLU A 289 13.25 -10.09 -10.39
N THR A 290 13.20 -9.74 -11.67
CA THR A 290 12.46 -10.53 -12.66
C THR A 290 13.13 -11.88 -12.88
N GLY A 291 12.39 -12.95 -12.61
CA GLY A 291 12.88 -14.32 -12.75
C GLY A 291 13.30 -14.95 -11.43
N GLU A 292 13.24 -14.21 -10.32
CA GLU A 292 13.54 -14.75 -9.00
C GLU A 292 12.30 -15.28 -8.28
N THR A 293 12.49 -16.38 -7.57
CA THR A 293 11.63 -16.80 -6.46
C THR A 293 11.86 -15.93 -5.23
N PHE A 294 10.97 -16.04 -4.24
CA PHE A 294 11.14 -15.37 -2.95
C PHE A 294 12.44 -15.78 -2.27
N GLU A 295 12.76 -17.08 -2.30
CA GLU A 295 13.93 -17.67 -1.66
C GLU A 295 15.23 -17.23 -2.34
N GLU A 296 15.25 -17.15 -3.67
CA GLU A 296 16.40 -16.65 -4.44
C GLU A 296 16.67 -15.17 -4.14
N ALA A 297 15.63 -14.32 -4.12
CA ALA A 297 15.78 -12.92 -3.78
C ALA A 297 16.29 -12.72 -2.35
N VAL A 298 15.79 -13.51 -1.38
CA VAL A 298 16.34 -13.51 0.00
C VAL A 298 17.82 -13.89 -0.01
N ALA A 299 18.21 -14.93 -0.74
CA ALA A 299 19.59 -15.38 -0.79
C ALA A 299 20.52 -14.34 -1.46
N ARG A 300 20.08 -13.74 -2.56
CA ARG A 300 20.82 -12.68 -3.27
C ARG A 300 21.02 -11.46 -2.38
N GLU A 301 19.95 -10.89 -1.84
CA GLU A 301 20.00 -9.66 -1.05
C GLU A 301 20.88 -9.82 0.21
N VAL A 302 20.79 -10.96 0.92
CA VAL A 302 21.67 -11.20 2.08
C VAL A 302 23.14 -11.32 1.65
N TYR A 303 23.41 -11.92 0.49
CA TYR A 303 24.76 -12.01 -0.04
C TYR A 303 25.30 -10.63 -0.47
N GLU A 304 24.50 -9.83 -1.18
CA GLU A 304 24.89 -8.49 -1.65
C GLU A 304 25.13 -7.50 -0.50
N GLU A 305 24.26 -7.49 0.52
CA GLU A 305 24.36 -6.53 1.62
C GLU A 305 25.33 -6.95 2.73
N ALA A 306 25.48 -8.26 2.97
CA ALA A 306 26.21 -8.77 4.14
C ALA A 306 27.24 -9.87 3.83
N GLY A 307 27.36 -10.34 2.58
CA GLY A 307 28.29 -11.40 2.18
C GLY A 307 27.98 -12.78 2.76
N ILE A 308 26.77 -12.98 3.29
CA ILE A 308 26.39 -14.21 3.99
C ILE A 308 25.61 -15.11 3.04
N GLU A 309 26.07 -16.35 2.87
CA GLU A 309 25.24 -17.40 2.27
C GLU A 309 24.21 -17.92 3.27
N VAL A 310 22.98 -18.12 2.79
CA VAL A 310 21.86 -18.61 3.60
C VAL A 310 21.28 -19.93 3.07
N GLU A 311 20.57 -20.61 3.95
CA GLU A 311 19.78 -21.82 3.71
C GLU A 311 18.44 -21.75 4.48
N ASP A 312 17.55 -22.71 4.27
CA ASP A 312 16.28 -22.84 5.01
C ASP A 312 15.43 -21.55 5.03
N VAL A 313 15.33 -20.87 3.88
CA VAL A 313 14.49 -19.66 3.75
C VAL A 313 13.01 -20.04 3.95
N LYS A 314 12.35 -19.38 4.89
CA LYS A 314 10.95 -19.62 5.24
C LYS A 314 10.16 -18.32 5.24
N PHE A 315 9.06 -18.30 4.51
CA PHE A 315 8.09 -17.22 4.57
C PHE A 315 7.37 -17.22 5.94
N VAL A 316 7.12 -16.03 6.49
CA VAL A 316 6.49 -15.83 7.80
C VAL A 316 5.23 -14.98 7.70
N ALA A 317 5.32 -13.80 7.10
CA ALA A 317 4.23 -12.83 7.03
C ALA A 317 4.42 -11.89 5.85
N ASN A 318 3.40 -11.10 5.50
CA ASN A 318 3.53 -10.00 4.55
C ASN A 318 2.81 -8.73 5.03
N GLN A 319 3.26 -7.59 4.52
CA GLN A 319 2.69 -6.29 4.82
C GLN A 319 2.68 -5.43 3.56
N VAL A 320 1.53 -4.87 3.24
CA VAL A 320 1.46 -3.81 2.23
C VAL A 320 2.21 -2.60 2.74
N TRP A 321 3.08 -2.02 1.92
CA TRP A 321 3.84 -0.82 2.23
C TRP A 321 3.50 0.25 1.17
N PRO A 322 2.53 1.14 1.47
CA PRO A 322 1.93 2.02 0.46
C PRO A 322 2.81 3.24 0.19
N PHE A 323 4.13 3.07 0.00
CA PHE A 323 5.10 4.15 -0.15
C PHE A 323 6.19 3.83 -1.19
N PRO A 324 5.89 3.85 -2.50
CA PRO A 324 4.60 4.20 -3.10
C PRO A 324 3.59 3.04 -3.11
N SER A 325 4.02 1.82 -3.43
CA SER A 325 3.15 0.63 -3.52
C SER A 325 3.99 -0.66 -3.56
N SER A 326 4.49 -1.10 -2.40
CA SER A 326 5.27 -2.34 -2.27
C SER A 326 4.51 -3.38 -1.46
N LEU A 327 4.82 -4.66 -1.71
CA LEU A 327 4.42 -5.78 -0.86
C LEU A 327 5.67 -6.32 -0.15
N MET A 328 5.79 -6.01 1.13
CA MET A 328 6.87 -6.54 1.96
C MET A 328 6.57 -8.00 2.27
N MET A 329 7.43 -8.91 1.81
CA MET A 329 7.36 -10.34 2.00
C MET A 329 8.39 -10.72 3.06
N GLY A 330 7.89 -11.02 4.26
CA GLY A 330 8.69 -11.27 5.44
C GLY A 330 9.11 -12.73 5.56
N GLY A 331 10.42 -12.99 5.73
CA GLY A 331 10.95 -14.33 5.92
C GLY A 331 11.99 -14.43 7.03
N ILE A 332 12.34 -15.67 7.37
CA ILE A 332 13.50 -16.01 8.19
C ILE A 332 14.37 -16.97 7.39
N ALA A 333 15.68 -16.73 7.38
CA ALA A 333 16.67 -17.58 6.72
C ALA A 333 17.78 -17.93 7.71
N LYS A 334 18.49 -19.04 7.48
CA LYS A 334 19.60 -19.48 8.33
C LYS A 334 20.93 -19.21 7.65
N ALA A 335 21.85 -18.55 8.33
CA ALA A 335 23.21 -18.40 7.83
C ALA A 335 23.93 -19.74 7.79
N LYS A 336 24.67 -20.01 6.70
CA LYS A 336 25.58 -21.17 6.64
C LYS A 336 26.76 -21.00 7.59
N ARG A 337 27.39 -22.10 8.01
CA ARG A 337 28.58 -22.06 8.88
C ARG A 337 29.78 -21.44 8.17
N GLY A 338 30.66 -20.79 8.95
CA GLY A 338 31.90 -20.20 8.44
C GLY A 338 31.70 -18.86 7.70
N TYR A 339 30.58 -18.18 7.93
CA TYR A 339 30.29 -16.89 7.34
C TYR A 339 31.24 -15.78 7.82
N GLU A 340 31.42 -14.77 6.97
CA GLU A 340 32.07 -13.50 7.29
C GLU A 340 31.13 -12.37 6.85
N ILE A 341 30.94 -11.36 7.71
CA ILE A 341 30.12 -10.19 7.34
C ILE A 341 30.96 -9.29 6.43
N ARG A 342 30.46 -9.02 5.23
CA ARG A 342 31.07 -8.15 4.22
C ARG A 342 30.06 -7.08 3.80
N LEU A 343 30.42 -5.81 4.00
CA LEU A 343 29.56 -4.66 3.67
C LEU A 343 30.04 -3.89 2.42
N ASP A 344 31.13 -4.34 1.81
CA ASP A 344 31.80 -3.67 0.68
C ASP A 344 31.24 -4.08 -0.69
N LEU A 345 30.38 -5.11 -0.74
CA LEU A 345 29.84 -5.64 -1.99
C LEU A 345 28.86 -4.65 -2.65
N ASP A 346 27.84 -4.18 -1.92
CA ASP A 346 26.89 -3.17 -2.42
C ASP A 346 27.01 -1.80 -1.71
N ASN A 347 27.71 -1.73 -0.57
CA ASN A 347 27.97 -0.48 0.17
C ASN A 347 26.72 0.30 0.64
N GLU A 348 25.56 -0.36 0.71
CA GLU A 348 24.32 0.25 1.23
C GLU A 348 24.31 0.37 2.76
N LEU A 349 24.81 -0.66 3.45
CA LEU A 349 24.85 -0.73 4.91
C LEU A 349 26.05 0.02 5.50
N GLU A 350 25.82 0.76 6.59
CA GLU A 350 26.88 1.31 7.44
C GLU A 350 27.44 0.26 8.40
N ASP A 351 26.58 -0.63 8.88
CA ASP A 351 26.93 -1.68 9.83
C ASP A 351 25.92 -2.83 9.77
N ALA A 352 26.39 -4.06 9.97
CA ALA A 352 25.56 -5.25 10.16
C ALA A 352 26.19 -6.15 11.21
N ARG A 353 25.37 -6.67 12.12
CA ARG A 353 25.85 -7.51 13.23
C ARG A 353 24.78 -8.47 13.72
N PHE A 354 25.22 -9.59 14.26
CA PHE A 354 24.36 -10.52 14.97
C PHE A 354 24.05 -10.00 16.37
N PHE A 355 22.77 -10.00 16.72
CA PHE A 355 22.25 -9.69 18.04
C PHE A 355 21.70 -10.93 18.69
N THR A 356 22.08 -11.18 19.94
CA THR A 356 21.59 -12.35 20.67
C THR A 356 20.11 -12.21 20.98
N ARG A 357 19.44 -13.36 21.16
CA ARG A 357 18.04 -13.39 21.58
C ARG A 357 17.79 -12.54 22.83
N ALA A 358 18.67 -12.62 23.82
CA ALA A 358 18.59 -11.81 25.05
C ALA A 358 18.63 -10.30 24.76
N GLN A 359 19.54 -9.84 23.89
CA GLN A 359 19.61 -8.42 23.51
C GLN A 359 18.33 -7.93 22.82
N VAL A 360 17.70 -8.78 22.00
CA VAL A 360 16.44 -8.45 21.33
C VAL A 360 15.29 -8.39 22.34
N LEU A 361 15.20 -9.35 23.27
CA LEU A 361 14.19 -9.36 24.33
C LEU A 361 14.33 -8.14 25.26
N ASP A 362 15.55 -7.77 25.64
CA ASP A 362 15.82 -6.54 26.40
C ASP A 362 15.30 -5.30 25.69
N VAL A 363 15.44 -5.23 24.36
CA VAL A 363 14.91 -4.12 23.55
C VAL A 363 13.38 -4.14 23.54
N ILE A 364 12.75 -5.30 23.38
CA ILE A 364 11.29 -5.43 23.38
C ILE A 364 10.71 -4.99 24.73
N GLU A 365 11.32 -5.41 25.84
CA GLU A 365 10.88 -5.03 27.19
C GLU A 365 11.15 -3.56 27.52
N ALA A 366 12.30 -3.02 27.10
CA ALA A 366 12.66 -1.62 27.32
C ALA A 366 11.91 -0.66 26.38
N SER A 367 11.43 -1.15 25.24
CA SER A 367 10.61 -0.39 24.32
C SER A 367 9.21 -0.24 24.89
N GLY A 368 8.95 0.87 25.58
CA GLY A 368 7.60 1.48 25.51
C GLY A 368 7.22 1.75 24.04
N PRO A 369 6.02 2.26 23.72
CA PRO A 369 5.66 2.57 22.34
C PRO A 369 6.71 3.53 21.74
N SER A 370 7.64 2.97 20.97
CA SER A 370 8.74 3.68 20.35
C SER A 370 8.17 4.46 19.19
N LEU A 371 7.83 5.72 19.46
CA LEU A 371 7.40 6.66 18.45
C LEU A 371 8.66 7.28 17.85
N PHE A 372 8.97 6.94 16.59
CA PHE A 372 9.92 7.74 15.82
C PHE A 372 9.39 9.18 15.75
N THR A 373 10.28 10.14 15.92
CA THR A 373 9.96 11.54 15.64
C THR A 373 9.66 11.73 14.15
N LYS A 374 8.90 12.77 13.78
CA LYS A 374 8.63 13.08 12.36
C LYS A 374 9.93 13.24 11.56
N GLU A 375 10.97 13.77 12.19
CA GLU A 375 12.30 13.95 11.64
C GLU A 375 13.01 12.62 11.41
N GLU A 376 12.92 11.68 12.35
CA GLU A 376 13.49 10.33 12.19
C GLU A 376 12.79 9.55 11.08
N ILE A 377 11.47 9.68 10.95
CA ILE A 377 10.70 9.06 9.85
C ILE A 377 11.16 9.65 8.51
N LYS A 378 11.27 10.98 8.41
CA LYS A 378 11.81 11.63 7.19
C LYS A 378 13.23 11.18 6.84
N GLN A 379 14.10 10.91 7.82
CA GLN A 379 15.46 10.41 7.58
C GLN A 379 15.47 8.97 7.04
N ILE A 380 14.59 8.12 7.56
CA ILE A 380 14.38 6.75 7.05
C ILE A 380 13.81 6.80 5.62
N ASP A 381 12.96 7.78 5.35
CA ASP A 381 12.19 7.89 4.11
C ASP A 381 12.94 8.44 2.89
N GLN A 382 14.02 9.19 3.09
CA GLN A 382 14.76 9.87 2.01
C GLN A 382 15.49 8.93 1.03
N GLN A 383 15.16 7.64 1.03
CA GLN A 383 15.71 6.62 0.14
C GLN A 383 14.92 6.40 -1.17
N VAL A 384 14.68 7.48 -1.93
CA VAL A 384 14.51 7.37 -3.40
C VAL A 384 15.32 8.42 -4.19
N GLN A 385 15.92 9.45 -3.56
CA GLN A 385 16.70 10.46 -4.30
C GLN A 385 17.94 10.93 -3.52
N GLN A 386 19.08 10.33 -3.86
CA GLN A 386 20.49 10.77 -3.74
C GLN A 386 21.08 11.27 -2.41
N ARG A 387 22.40 11.02 -2.34
CA ARG A 387 23.36 11.21 -1.23
C ARG A 387 23.40 12.63 -0.65
N ALA A 388 23.42 12.74 0.67
CA ALA A 388 23.72 13.96 1.43
C ALA A 388 24.86 13.76 2.46
N PRO A 389 25.57 14.82 2.89
CA PRO A 389 26.95 14.75 3.36
C PRO A 389 27.14 14.47 4.87
N ARG A 390 28.40 14.14 5.20
CA ARG A 390 28.92 13.67 6.49
C ARG A 390 28.62 14.61 7.67
N SER A 391 28.06 14.06 8.76
CA SER A 391 28.06 14.70 10.09
C SER A 391 28.85 13.87 11.12
N ARG A 392 29.57 14.57 12.01
CA ARG A 392 30.58 14.03 12.94
C ARG A 392 30.00 13.19 14.09
N SER A 393 30.80 12.23 14.56
CA SER A 393 30.50 11.34 15.68
C SER A 393 30.55 12.05 17.04
N ARG A 394 29.60 11.69 17.92
CA ARG A 394 29.66 11.90 19.39
C ARG A 394 29.11 10.62 20.01
N SER A 395 29.90 10.02 20.88
CA SER A 395 29.59 8.79 21.62
C SER A 395 28.57 9.07 22.73
N PRO A 396 27.57 8.20 23.00
CA PRO A 396 26.70 8.37 24.15
C PRO A 396 27.37 7.85 25.43
N GLY A 397 27.23 8.63 26.51
CA GLY A 397 27.62 8.27 27.87
C GLY A 397 26.67 7.26 28.53
N ARG A 398 27.16 6.70 29.64
CA ARG A 398 26.54 5.66 30.48
C ARG A 398 25.19 6.08 31.05
N GLY A 399 24.17 5.28 30.76
CA GLY A 399 22.84 5.24 31.37
C GLY A 399 22.08 4.12 30.65
N GLY A 400 21.45 3.20 31.40
CA GLY A 400 20.94 1.88 30.95
C GLY A 400 19.95 1.90 29.78
N ARG A 401 20.42 2.25 28.59
CA ARG A 401 19.70 2.17 27.32
C ARG A 401 19.99 0.81 26.68
N PRO A 402 19.01 0.20 26.01
CA PRO A 402 19.22 -1.05 25.30
C PRO A 402 20.32 -0.91 24.24
N ALA A 403 20.96 -2.03 23.91
CA ALA A 403 22.15 -2.08 23.04
C ALA A 403 21.93 -1.54 21.62
N PHE A 404 20.67 -1.45 21.18
CA PHE A 404 20.22 -0.87 19.92
C PHE A 404 18.74 -0.49 19.99
N ARG A 405 18.18 0.03 18.89
CA ARG A 405 16.76 0.33 18.69
C ARG A 405 16.22 -0.48 17.52
N MET A 406 14.97 -0.90 17.61
CA MET A 406 14.24 -1.61 16.57
C MET A 406 13.27 -0.67 15.82
N PRO A 407 12.83 -1.03 14.60
CA PRO A 407 11.71 -0.39 13.92
C PRO A 407 10.45 -0.44 14.78
N PRO A 408 9.42 0.37 14.47
CA PRO A 408 8.23 0.46 15.32
C PRO A 408 7.45 -0.85 15.23
N ALA A 409 6.62 -1.15 16.24
CA ALA A 409 5.81 -2.37 16.26
C ALA A 409 4.86 -2.51 15.04
N THR A 410 4.61 -1.41 14.33
CA THR A 410 3.81 -1.35 13.10
C THR A 410 4.57 -1.75 11.83
N ALA A 411 5.89 -1.92 11.91
CA ALA A 411 6.72 -2.37 10.80
C ALA A 411 6.92 -3.89 10.82
N ILE A 412 6.80 -4.53 9.66
CA ILE A 412 7.01 -5.98 9.52
C ILE A 412 8.39 -6.45 9.98
N ALA A 413 9.42 -5.61 9.87
CA ALA A 413 10.74 -5.89 10.44
C ALA A 413 10.68 -6.19 11.94
N ASN A 414 9.95 -5.36 12.71
CA ASN A 414 9.74 -5.58 14.13
C ASN A 414 8.95 -6.87 14.37
N THR A 415 7.89 -7.11 13.58
CA THR A 415 7.10 -8.35 13.66
C THR A 415 7.97 -9.59 13.48
N LEU A 416 8.87 -9.62 12.50
CA LEU A 416 9.76 -10.76 12.23
C LEU A 416 10.78 -10.96 13.37
N ILE A 417 11.44 -9.88 13.79
CA ILE A 417 12.46 -9.93 14.85
C ILE A 417 11.84 -10.38 16.17
N THR A 418 10.67 -9.82 16.51
CA THR A 418 9.91 -10.21 17.71
C THR A 418 9.47 -11.66 17.62
N ALA A 419 8.89 -12.08 16.49
CA ALA A 419 8.42 -13.46 16.33
C ALA A 419 9.56 -14.48 16.45
N TRP A 420 10.74 -14.17 15.90
CA TRP A 420 11.95 -14.96 16.12
C TRP A 420 12.32 -15.01 17.60
N ALA A 421 12.47 -13.85 18.26
CA ALA A 421 12.94 -13.75 19.65
C ALA A 421 12.02 -14.46 20.65
N THR A 422 10.69 -14.42 20.42
CA THR A 422 9.67 -15.06 21.26
C THR A 422 9.32 -16.48 20.82
N ASN A 423 9.96 -17.03 19.78
CA ASN A 423 9.68 -18.34 19.20
C ASN A 423 8.23 -18.54 18.71
N THR A 424 7.54 -17.47 18.31
CA THR A 424 6.16 -17.56 17.82
C THR A 424 6.08 -17.75 16.30
N TRP A 425 7.22 -17.68 15.60
CA TRP A 425 7.30 -17.89 14.15
C TRP A 425 7.20 -19.37 13.75
N SER A 426 7.51 -20.32 14.64
CA SER A 426 7.42 -21.77 14.38
C SER A 426 5.98 -22.30 14.35
N ASP A 427 5.07 -21.68 15.12
CA ASP A 427 3.67 -22.09 15.24
C ASP A 427 2.80 -21.65 14.05
N ALA A 428 3.35 -20.81 13.16
CA ALA A 428 2.70 -20.37 11.93
C ALA A 428 2.81 -21.39 10.77
N GLN A 429 3.47 -22.53 11.01
CA GLN A 429 3.54 -23.63 10.05
C GLN A 429 2.26 -24.47 10.14
N PRO A 430 1.54 -24.76 9.04
CA PRO A 430 0.60 -25.86 9.06
C PRO A 430 1.39 -27.13 9.39
N ASN A 431 1.02 -27.79 10.51
CA ASN A 431 1.64 -29.04 10.94
C ASN A 431 1.79 -29.99 9.74
N ALA A 432 3.03 -30.22 9.31
CA ALA A 432 3.38 -31.35 8.47
C ALA A 432 3.35 -32.62 9.34
N GLN A 433 2.16 -32.97 9.84
CA GLN A 433 1.90 -34.27 10.43
C GLN A 433 1.05 -35.08 9.46
N THR A 434 1.75 -35.97 8.74
CA THR A 434 1.29 -37.28 8.24
C THR A 434 -0.04 -37.32 7.49
N SER A 435 0.05 -37.39 6.15
CA SER A 435 -0.93 -38.12 5.33
C SER A 435 -0.20 -39.11 4.43
N GLU A 436 0.37 -40.17 5.03
CA GLU A 436 0.35 -41.47 4.35
C GLU A 436 -1.11 -41.90 4.32
N ASN A 437 -1.77 -41.72 3.16
CA ASN A 437 -2.81 -42.57 2.58
C ASN A 437 -3.67 -41.77 1.59
N GLY A 438 -3.70 -42.22 0.33
CA GLY A 438 -4.77 -41.89 -0.61
C GLY A 438 -4.33 -41.17 -1.87
N VAL A 439 -3.61 -41.88 -2.75
CA VAL A 439 -3.52 -41.51 -4.17
C VAL A 439 -4.91 -41.64 -4.79
N GLY A 440 -5.61 -40.52 -4.94
CA GLY A 440 -6.79 -40.37 -5.78
C GLY A 440 -6.43 -39.55 -7.01
N LYS A 441 -6.43 -40.19 -8.18
CA LYS A 441 -6.18 -39.60 -9.50
C LYS A 441 -7.12 -38.41 -9.78
N LEU A 442 -6.58 -37.36 -10.38
CA LEU A 442 -7.27 -36.52 -11.37
C LEU A 442 -6.59 -36.73 -12.72
#